data_AF-A0A965KZP3-F1
#
_entry.id   AF-A0A965KZP3-F1
#
_cell.length_a   1.000
_cell.length_b   1.000
_cell.length_c   1.000
_cell.angle_alpha   90.00
_cell.angle_beta   90.00
_cell.angle_gamma   90.00
#
_symmetry.space_group_name_H-M   'P 1'
#
loop_
_entity.id
_entity.type
_entity.pdbx_description
1 polymer ?
#
loop_
_entity_poly.entity_id
_entity_poly.type
_entity_poly.pdbx_seq_one_letter_code
_entity_poly.pdbx_strand_id
1 'polypeptide(L)'
;MIRLLFVFVFILTWSTSTFGQFQVSENRRFITRDGKPFFWLGDTAWELFHRLSKEDATYYFKKRSEQGFTVIQAVALAELDGLQTPNANGDLPLIDLDPTKPNEKYFAHLDSLITIAGKFGLTIAMLPTWGDKVDKSTWGKGPEIFNAKNANAYGKWIGQRFEKKTNLIWIMGGDRNPKNAQQIEIWNALAEGVTTGAGGPNKVLMSFHPQPNALGSAEWFHQSDWLDFNMFQNGHCRDQEHYLKVSTLYNKAPFKPIIDGEPMYEDHPVCFNAKDLGTSSAYDIRKYAYLDLFAGAFGHTYGCHDVWQMFDSTRVGINGPHFPWKIALDLPGANQMKFARELMESKSMLDRIPDQSILIESDETPGERIQATRGKDYVFVYSCIGKRFRLKMGQIPGEKSAYFWVNPRTGEKSSKNNINNTGIQTFTPPTKGYGLDWVMVLEAVPDPKPEVKPEPAAPEVKPSPEVKAPATPITPSNSPEVKADIKPQAPSTTSTQASPATTPAEKIETKPQASSTTPLQTSPSTTPAVVPEVKPQASPTSTLQASPATAPTAPTANTASGNSSATTAQPNK
;
A
#
# COMPACT_ATOMS: atom_id res chain seq x y z
N MET A 1 45.57 38.06 35.46
CA MET A 1 44.42 37.14 35.32
C MET A 1 43.41 37.77 34.37
N ILE A 2 43.41 37.40 33.09
CA ILE A 2 42.30 37.71 32.16
C ILE A 2 42.12 36.45 31.31
N ARG A 3 41.01 35.72 31.53
CA ARG A 3 40.63 34.55 30.72
C ARG A 3 39.77 35.05 29.56
N LEU A 4 40.24 34.88 28.33
CA LEU A 4 39.38 35.02 27.14
C LEU A 4 38.51 33.77 27.00
N LEU A 5 37.19 33.97 27.02
CA LEU A 5 36.18 32.97 26.76
C LEU A 5 35.89 32.99 25.25
N PHE A 6 36.30 31.95 24.51
CA PHE A 6 35.90 31.78 23.10
C PHE A 6 34.49 31.19 23.05
N VAL A 7 33.52 32.01 22.63
CA VAL A 7 32.15 31.56 22.33
C VAL A 7 32.14 31.07 20.89
N PHE A 8 32.03 29.75 20.69
CA PHE A 8 31.75 29.16 19.39
C PHE A 8 30.27 29.34 19.06
N VAL A 9 29.96 30.21 18.10
CA VAL A 9 28.62 30.34 17.52
C VAL A 9 28.45 29.24 16.48
N PHE A 10 27.67 28.21 16.82
CA PHE A 10 27.19 27.22 15.85
C PHE A 10 26.11 27.88 15.00
N ILE A 11 26.45 28.21 13.75
CA ILE A 11 25.47 28.60 12.73
C ILE A 11 24.82 27.31 12.25
N LEU A 12 23.62 27.00 12.77
CA LEU A 12 22.75 25.97 12.21
C LEU A 12 22.25 26.48 10.85
N THR A 13 22.85 26.03 9.76
CA THR A 13 22.26 26.17 8.43
C THR A 13 21.09 25.21 8.33
N TRP A 14 19.87 25.73 8.49
CA TRP A 14 18.66 25.02 8.12
C TRP A 14 18.65 24.93 6.59
N SER A 15 19.16 23.84 6.04
CA SER A 15 18.83 23.47 4.67
C SER A 15 17.34 23.16 4.64
N THR A 16 16.53 24.13 4.27
CA THR A 16 15.14 23.86 3.86
C THR A 16 15.23 23.07 2.56
N SER A 17 15.32 21.75 2.67
CA SER A 17 15.17 20.86 1.54
C SER A 17 13.83 21.16 0.89
N THR A 18 13.85 21.76 -0.30
CA THR A 18 12.70 22.04 -1.16
C THR A 18 12.17 20.78 -1.83
N PHE A 19 12.34 19.63 -1.19
CA PHE A 19 11.95 18.32 -1.67
C PHE A 19 10.46 18.11 -1.41
N GLY A 20 9.74 17.57 -2.41
CA GLY A 20 8.35 17.14 -2.24
C GLY A 20 8.22 16.18 -1.06
N GLN A 21 7.14 16.30 -0.29
CA GLN A 21 6.98 15.52 0.94
C GLN A 21 6.95 14.01 0.67
N PHE A 22 6.25 13.60 -0.38
CA PHE A 22 6.24 12.23 -0.88
C PHE A 22 6.99 12.15 -2.20
N GLN A 23 7.79 11.11 -2.37
CA GLN A 23 8.61 10.91 -3.58
C GLN A 23 8.71 9.44 -3.92
N VAL A 24 8.82 9.14 -5.21
CA VAL A 24 9.28 7.84 -5.68
C VAL A 24 10.74 7.65 -5.27
N SER A 25 11.08 6.50 -4.69
CA SER A 25 12.45 6.17 -4.29
C SER A 25 13.41 6.13 -5.49
N GLU A 26 14.71 6.26 -5.25
CA GLU A 26 15.74 6.25 -6.31
C GLU A 26 15.69 5.00 -7.19
N ASN A 27 15.43 3.82 -6.61
CA ASN A 27 15.28 2.57 -7.34
C ASN A 27 13.90 2.40 -8.03
N ARG A 28 13.01 3.39 -7.89
CA ARG A 28 11.66 3.46 -8.47
C ARG A 28 10.75 2.28 -8.10
N ARG A 29 10.96 1.69 -6.91
CA ARG A 29 10.15 0.57 -6.38
C ARG A 29 9.30 0.93 -5.19
N PHE A 30 9.63 2.00 -4.47
CA PHE A 30 8.98 2.38 -3.22
C PHE A 30 8.58 3.85 -3.23
N ILE A 31 7.80 4.23 -2.22
CA ILE A 31 7.54 5.62 -1.88
C ILE A 31 8.36 5.97 -0.64
N THR A 32 8.87 7.19 -0.63
CA THR A 32 9.51 7.81 0.53
C THR A 32 8.70 9.01 0.98
N ARG A 33 8.79 9.29 2.29
CA ARG A 33 8.27 10.49 2.91
C ARG A 33 9.40 11.18 3.66
N ASP A 34 9.66 12.43 3.35
CA ASP A 34 10.74 13.22 3.97
C ASP A 34 12.10 12.48 3.92
N GLY A 35 12.39 11.82 2.79
CA GLY A 35 13.61 11.05 2.54
C GLY A 35 13.68 9.67 3.22
N LYS A 36 12.66 9.26 3.96
CA LYS A 36 12.59 7.95 4.63
C LYS A 36 11.60 7.01 3.93
N PRO A 37 11.80 5.69 3.97
CA PRO A 37 10.81 4.74 3.43
C PRO A 37 9.43 4.97 4.05
N PHE A 38 8.39 4.99 3.22
CA PHE A 38 7.01 5.13 3.65
C PHE A 38 6.23 3.86 3.29
N PHE A 39 5.85 3.08 4.29
CA PHE A 39 4.99 1.93 4.07
C PHE A 39 3.53 2.36 4.01
N TRP A 40 2.95 2.26 2.81
CA TRP A 40 1.52 2.47 2.61
C TRP A 40 0.75 1.29 3.19
N LEU A 41 0.06 1.52 4.29
CA LEU A 41 -0.99 0.65 4.80
C LEU A 41 -2.30 1.43 4.75
N GLY A 42 -3.06 1.18 3.69
CA GLY A 42 -4.30 1.89 3.37
C GLY A 42 -5.52 1.28 4.05
N ASP A 43 -6.49 2.11 4.43
CA ASP A 43 -7.89 1.70 4.62
C ASP A 43 -8.77 2.35 3.54
N THR A 44 -9.80 1.64 3.11
CA THR A 44 -10.76 2.11 2.11
C THR A 44 -12.01 2.68 2.76
N ALA A 45 -12.22 3.99 2.59
CA ALA A 45 -13.32 4.75 3.14
C ALA A 45 -13.91 5.69 2.08
N TRP A 46 -14.38 5.11 0.97
CA TRP A 46 -14.82 5.84 -0.22
C TRP A 46 -15.79 6.97 0.08
N GLU A 47 -16.77 6.68 0.93
CA GLU A 47 -17.86 7.60 1.27
C GLU A 47 -17.56 8.52 2.46
N LEU A 48 -16.31 8.58 2.95
CA LEU A 48 -15.94 9.32 4.18
C LEU A 48 -16.37 10.79 4.17
N PHE A 49 -15.99 11.53 3.12
CA PHE A 49 -16.28 12.97 3.02
C PHE A 49 -17.76 13.26 2.83
N HIS A 50 -18.47 12.34 2.18
CA HIS A 50 -19.90 12.45 1.93
C HIS A 50 -20.71 12.08 3.18
N ARG A 51 -20.37 11.01 3.89
CA ARG A 51 -21.26 10.43 4.91
C ARG A 51 -20.93 10.79 6.35
N LEU A 52 -19.68 11.14 6.68
CA LEU A 52 -19.28 11.34 8.06
C LEU A 52 -19.33 12.82 8.49
N SER A 53 -19.83 13.05 9.71
CA SER A 53 -19.62 14.31 10.41
C SER A 53 -18.17 14.44 10.87
N LYS A 54 -17.81 15.60 11.43
CA LYS A 54 -16.48 15.83 11.99
C LYS A 54 -16.17 14.88 13.16
N GLU A 55 -17.15 14.63 14.02
CA GLU A 55 -17.04 13.78 15.20
C GLU A 55 -16.83 12.31 14.79
N ASP A 56 -17.65 11.84 13.85
CA ASP A 56 -17.56 10.47 13.34
C ASP A 56 -16.27 10.23 12.55
N ALA A 57 -15.86 11.18 11.71
CA ALA A 57 -14.56 11.10 11.04
C ALA A 57 -13.39 11.12 12.04
N THR A 58 -13.48 11.90 13.12
CA THR A 58 -12.47 11.90 14.19
C THR A 58 -12.38 10.54 14.88
N TYR A 59 -13.52 9.92 15.17
CA TYR A 59 -13.57 8.57 15.74
C TYR A 59 -12.93 7.55 14.80
N TYR A 60 -13.30 7.58 13.52
CA TYR A 60 -12.73 6.74 12.46
C TYR A 60 -11.19 6.90 12.38
N PHE A 61 -10.69 8.13 12.26
CA PHE A 61 -9.25 8.40 12.13
C PHE A 61 -8.46 7.97 13.36
N LYS A 62 -8.99 8.22 14.56
CA LYS A 62 -8.36 7.73 15.79
C LYS A 62 -8.22 6.20 15.76
N LYS A 63 -9.30 5.50 15.41
CA LYS A 63 -9.30 4.03 15.38
C LYS A 63 -8.31 3.47 14.36
N ARG A 64 -8.28 4.04 13.14
CA ARG A 64 -7.33 3.59 12.09
C ARG A 64 -5.87 3.89 12.46
N SER A 65 -5.62 5.01 13.12
CA SER A 65 -4.28 5.32 13.66
C SER A 65 -3.84 4.32 14.73
N GLU A 66 -4.73 3.96 15.68
CA GLU A 66 -4.47 2.93 16.71
C GLU A 66 -4.23 1.54 16.11
N GLN A 67 -4.84 1.24 14.96
CA GLN A 67 -4.63 0.01 14.19
C GLN A 67 -3.40 0.06 13.28
N GLY A 68 -2.64 1.17 13.26
CA GLY A 68 -1.40 1.29 12.52
C GLY A 68 -1.54 1.61 11.03
N PHE A 69 -2.74 1.97 10.55
CA PHE A 69 -2.92 2.49 9.19
C PHE A 69 -2.16 3.80 8.99
N THR A 70 -1.69 4.03 7.76
CA THR A 70 -0.91 5.22 7.39
C THR A 70 -1.59 6.04 6.30
N VAL A 71 -2.49 5.42 5.52
CA VAL A 71 -3.21 6.05 4.41
C VAL A 71 -4.70 5.74 4.51
N ILE A 72 -5.55 6.70 4.16
CA ILE A 72 -7.00 6.53 4.03
C ILE A 72 -7.40 6.94 2.62
N GLN A 73 -8.01 6.04 1.86
CA GLN A 73 -8.55 6.37 0.54
C GLN A 73 -9.98 6.90 0.67
N ALA A 74 -10.25 8.09 0.11
CA ALA A 74 -11.55 8.75 0.23
C ALA A 74 -11.85 9.61 -1.02
N VAL A 75 -13.14 9.81 -1.32
CA VAL A 75 -13.59 10.42 -2.58
C VAL A 75 -14.25 11.77 -2.33
N ALA A 76 -13.81 12.81 -3.03
CA ALA A 76 -14.37 14.16 -2.90
C ALA A 76 -15.73 14.31 -3.58
N LEU A 77 -15.93 13.76 -4.78
CA LEU A 77 -17.25 13.61 -5.41
C LEU A 77 -17.64 12.13 -5.40
N ALA A 78 -18.30 11.71 -4.31
CA ALA A 78 -18.54 10.31 -3.97
C ALA A 78 -19.52 9.58 -4.90
N GLU A 79 -19.48 8.24 -4.91
CA GLU A 79 -20.28 7.40 -5.82
C GLU A 79 -21.76 7.37 -5.43
N LEU A 80 -22.07 7.16 -4.15
CA LEU A 80 -23.41 6.81 -3.69
C LEU A 80 -24.33 8.03 -3.62
N ASP A 81 -24.74 8.49 -4.81
CA ASP A 81 -25.54 9.69 -5.05
C ASP A 81 -24.88 10.99 -4.56
N GLY A 82 -23.54 11.01 -4.51
CA GLY A 82 -22.77 12.05 -3.84
C GLY A 82 -22.92 13.46 -4.41
N LEU A 83 -23.50 13.63 -5.60
CA LEU A 83 -23.77 14.95 -6.19
C LEU A 83 -25.14 15.53 -5.79
N GLN A 84 -26.09 14.70 -5.39
CA GLN A 84 -27.49 15.10 -5.15
C GLN A 84 -27.97 14.77 -3.74
N THR A 85 -27.29 13.85 -3.05
CA THR A 85 -27.47 13.66 -1.62
C THR A 85 -26.51 14.58 -0.87
N PRO A 86 -26.99 15.36 0.11
CA PRO A 86 -26.13 16.20 0.93
C PRO A 86 -25.17 15.39 1.80
N ASN A 87 -24.04 15.98 2.17
CA ASN A 87 -23.17 15.39 3.19
C ASN A 87 -23.82 15.41 4.58
N ALA A 88 -23.11 14.91 5.60
CA ALA A 88 -23.56 14.92 6.99
C ALA A 88 -23.93 16.31 7.55
N ASN A 89 -23.48 17.41 6.92
CA ASN A 89 -23.79 18.77 7.32
C ASN A 89 -24.93 19.41 6.50
N GLY A 90 -25.52 18.68 5.55
CA GLY A 90 -26.59 19.19 4.69
C GLY A 90 -26.10 19.94 3.44
N ASP A 91 -24.82 19.84 3.08
CA ASP A 91 -24.25 20.51 1.92
C ASP A 91 -24.06 19.56 0.72
N LEU A 92 -24.41 20.02 -0.48
CA LEU A 92 -24.06 19.36 -1.75
C LEU A 92 -22.66 19.79 -2.21
N PRO A 93 -21.91 18.96 -2.95
CA PRO A 93 -20.54 19.31 -3.36
C PRO A 93 -20.48 20.40 -4.43
N LEU A 94 -21.46 20.47 -5.32
CA LEU A 94 -21.47 21.36 -6.48
C LEU A 94 -22.76 22.19 -6.53
N ILE A 95 -22.67 23.42 -7.03
CA ILE A 95 -23.82 24.24 -7.37
C ILE A 95 -24.24 23.89 -8.81
N ASP A 96 -25.53 23.63 -9.04
CA ASP A 96 -26.11 23.27 -10.34
C ASP A 96 -25.44 22.07 -11.05
N LEU A 97 -24.85 21.14 -10.29
CA LEU A 97 -24.08 20.00 -10.81
C LEU A 97 -22.88 20.41 -11.70
N ASP A 98 -22.42 21.65 -11.57
CA ASP A 98 -21.34 22.21 -12.37
C ASP A 98 -19.99 22.06 -11.64
N PRO A 99 -19.04 21.24 -12.16
CA PRO A 99 -17.74 21.05 -11.51
C PRO A 99 -16.87 22.31 -11.48
N THR A 100 -17.26 23.38 -12.20
CA THR A 100 -16.61 24.69 -12.13
C THR A 100 -17.18 25.58 -11.01
N LYS A 101 -18.23 25.12 -10.31
CA LYS A 101 -18.89 25.83 -9.20
C LYS A 101 -18.94 24.97 -7.93
N PRO A 102 -17.79 24.61 -7.35
CA PRO A 102 -17.74 23.88 -6.09
C PRO A 102 -18.38 24.68 -4.94
N ASN A 103 -19.13 23.99 -4.08
CA ASN A 103 -19.77 24.57 -2.91
C ASN A 103 -18.77 24.71 -1.74
N GLU A 104 -18.48 25.95 -1.34
CA GLU A 104 -17.50 26.23 -0.29
C GLU A 104 -17.78 25.50 1.03
N LYS A 105 -19.05 25.39 1.46
CA LYS A 105 -19.38 24.73 2.73
C LYS A 105 -19.02 23.24 2.73
N TYR A 106 -19.28 22.57 1.61
CA TYR A 106 -18.92 21.16 1.43
C TYR A 106 -17.39 20.99 1.48
N PHE A 107 -16.63 21.77 0.72
CA PHE A 107 -15.18 21.60 0.67
C PHE A 107 -14.45 22.13 1.91
N ALA A 108 -15.04 23.05 2.67
CA ALA A 108 -14.55 23.43 4.00
C ALA A 108 -14.66 22.26 5.01
N HIS A 109 -15.64 21.38 4.84
CA HIS A 109 -15.72 20.13 5.59
C HIS A 109 -14.55 19.20 5.24
N LEU A 110 -14.27 19.00 3.95
CA LEU A 110 -13.11 18.21 3.49
C LEU A 110 -11.79 18.75 4.08
N ASP A 111 -11.61 20.08 4.07
CA ASP A 111 -10.45 20.74 4.69
C ASP A 111 -10.28 20.38 6.16
N SER A 112 -11.37 20.43 6.91
CA SER A 112 -11.39 20.08 8.33
C SER A 112 -11.00 18.61 8.51
N LEU A 113 -11.60 17.71 7.73
CA LEU A 113 -11.34 16.27 7.87
C LEU A 113 -9.90 15.90 7.49
N ILE A 114 -9.34 16.43 6.40
CA ILE A 114 -7.94 16.21 6.02
C ILE A 114 -6.99 16.72 7.12
N THR A 115 -7.30 17.86 7.72
CA THR A 115 -6.52 18.42 8.83
C THR A 115 -6.56 17.51 10.07
N ILE A 116 -7.74 16.95 10.39
CA ILE A 116 -7.89 16.03 11.52
C ILE A 116 -7.13 14.73 11.26
N ALA A 117 -7.23 14.14 10.06
CA ALA A 117 -6.47 12.96 9.68
C ALA A 117 -4.96 13.17 9.91
N GLY A 118 -4.43 14.33 9.52
CA GLY A 118 -3.03 14.69 9.74
C GLY A 118 -2.62 14.71 11.23
N LYS A 119 -3.52 15.13 12.13
CA LYS A 119 -3.27 15.09 13.59
C LYS A 119 -3.13 13.67 14.14
N PHE A 120 -3.71 12.68 13.46
CA PHE A 120 -3.58 11.26 13.77
C PHE A 120 -2.45 10.57 12.98
N GLY A 121 -1.61 11.34 12.28
CA GLY A 121 -0.51 10.81 11.46
C GLY A 121 -0.98 10.15 10.14
N LEU A 122 -2.25 10.34 9.76
CA LEU A 122 -2.84 9.74 8.57
C LEU A 122 -2.69 10.63 7.34
N THR A 123 -2.36 10.00 6.23
CA THR A 123 -2.35 10.60 4.89
C THR A 123 -3.67 10.29 4.21
N ILE A 124 -4.28 11.26 3.53
CA ILE A 124 -5.44 11.02 2.69
C ILE A 124 -4.96 10.76 1.26
N ALA A 125 -5.30 9.60 0.70
CA ALA A 125 -5.25 9.33 -0.73
C ALA A 125 -6.58 9.75 -1.35
N MET A 126 -6.66 10.99 -1.82
CA MET A 126 -7.91 11.59 -2.25
C MET A 126 -8.17 11.33 -3.73
N LEU A 127 -9.35 10.80 -4.02
CA LEU A 127 -9.90 10.81 -5.36
C LEU A 127 -10.69 12.10 -5.56
N PRO A 128 -10.33 12.97 -6.53
CA PRO A 128 -11.08 14.21 -6.76
C PRO A 128 -12.54 13.98 -7.17
N THR A 129 -12.83 12.83 -7.80
CA THR A 129 -14.16 12.39 -8.19
C THR A 129 -14.17 10.87 -8.31
N TRP A 130 -15.33 10.24 -8.14
CA TRP A 130 -15.53 8.87 -8.61
C TRP A 130 -15.73 8.83 -10.13
N GLY A 131 -15.55 7.66 -10.74
CA GLY A 131 -15.57 7.49 -12.18
C GLY A 131 -16.96 7.58 -12.80
N ASP A 132 -18.06 7.38 -12.06
CA ASP A 132 -19.43 7.48 -12.61
C ASP A 132 -19.81 8.90 -13.06
N LYS A 133 -18.95 9.89 -12.75
CA LYS A 133 -19.06 11.29 -13.20
C LYS A 133 -18.36 11.54 -14.55
N VAL A 134 -17.65 10.53 -15.05
CA VAL A 134 -16.98 10.50 -16.36
C VAL A 134 -17.59 9.41 -17.25
N ASP A 135 -17.87 8.24 -16.68
CA ASP A 135 -18.51 7.11 -17.36
C ASP A 135 -19.40 6.38 -16.36
N LYS A 136 -20.72 6.57 -16.47
CA LYS A 136 -21.68 5.84 -15.64
C LYS A 136 -21.58 4.33 -15.90
N SER A 137 -21.25 3.88 -17.10
CA SER A 137 -21.18 2.46 -17.44
C SER A 137 -22.51 1.75 -17.09
N THR A 138 -22.46 0.56 -16.47
CA THR A 138 -23.64 -0.24 -16.10
C THR A 138 -24.15 -0.02 -14.67
N TRP A 139 -23.46 0.75 -13.82
CA TRP A 139 -23.87 1.04 -12.42
C TRP A 139 -23.48 2.45 -11.96
N GLY A 140 -23.95 2.87 -10.80
CA GLY A 140 -23.75 4.24 -10.32
C GLY A 140 -24.86 5.17 -10.84
N LYS A 141 -25.12 6.24 -10.09
CA LYS A 141 -26.25 7.14 -10.40
C LYS A 141 -25.87 8.21 -11.42
N GLY A 142 -24.60 8.61 -11.48
CA GLY A 142 -24.14 9.77 -12.26
C GLY A 142 -24.65 11.09 -11.68
N PRO A 143 -24.90 12.13 -12.50
CA PRO A 143 -24.68 12.16 -13.95
C PRO A 143 -23.19 12.25 -14.36
N GLU A 144 -22.92 12.03 -15.64
CA GLU A 144 -21.63 12.36 -16.26
C GLU A 144 -21.54 13.88 -16.43
N ILE A 145 -20.60 14.52 -15.72
CA ILE A 145 -20.49 15.99 -15.65
C ILE A 145 -19.16 16.53 -16.20
N PHE A 146 -18.20 15.64 -16.49
CA PHE A 146 -16.86 16.04 -16.90
C PHE A 146 -16.64 16.01 -18.41
N ASN A 147 -15.94 17.04 -18.88
CA ASN A 147 -15.20 17.08 -20.13
C ASN A 147 -13.78 17.59 -19.82
N ALA A 148 -12.85 17.52 -20.78
CA ALA A 148 -11.46 17.89 -20.52
C ALA A 148 -11.31 19.32 -19.97
N LYS A 149 -12.08 20.29 -20.50
CA LYS A 149 -12.00 21.69 -20.08
C LYS A 149 -12.43 21.89 -18.63
N ASN A 150 -13.59 21.37 -18.23
CA ASN A 150 -14.08 21.56 -16.87
C ASN A 150 -13.36 20.64 -15.87
N ALA A 151 -12.80 19.49 -16.31
CA ALA A 151 -11.94 18.64 -15.50
C ALA A 151 -10.63 19.34 -15.14
N ASN A 152 -9.98 20.02 -16.09
CA ASN A 152 -8.80 20.85 -15.79
C ASN A 152 -9.14 21.99 -14.84
N ALA A 153 -10.25 22.71 -15.07
CA ALA A 153 -10.67 23.82 -14.21
C ALA A 153 -10.95 23.35 -12.76
N TYR A 154 -11.69 22.26 -12.60
CA TYR A 154 -11.95 21.65 -11.30
C TYR A 154 -10.67 21.15 -10.63
N GLY A 155 -9.82 20.44 -11.38
CA GLY A 155 -8.51 19.96 -10.91
C GLY A 155 -7.64 21.10 -10.40
N LYS A 156 -7.55 22.19 -11.16
CA LYS A 156 -6.80 23.38 -10.74
C LYS A 156 -7.36 23.98 -9.46
N TRP A 157 -8.68 24.13 -9.37
CA TRP A 157 -9.32 24.68 -8.19
C TRP A 157 -9.07 23.80 -6.94
N ILE A 158 -9.28 22.48 -7.04
CA ILE A 158 -9.12 21.58 -5.88
C ILE A 158 -7.64 21.44 -5.48
N GLY A 159 -6.72 21.42 -6.47
CA GLY A 159 -5.29 21.46 -6.22
C GLY A 159 -4.87 22.72 -5.45
N GLN A 160 -5.38 23.89 -5.86
CA GLN A 160 -5.12 25.17 -5.17
C GLN A 160 -5.68 25.18 -3.75
N ARG A 161 -6.90 24.66 -3.55
CA ARG A 161 -7.54 24.61 -2.24
C ARG A 161 -6.67 23.86 -1.23
N PHE A 162 -6.13 22.72 -1.63
CA PHE A 162 -5.39 21.82 -0.75
C PHE A 162 -3.87 21.91 -0.91
N GLU A 163 -3.35 22.92 -1.62
CA GLU A 163 -1.90 23.11 -1.88
C GLU A 163 -1.05 23.04 -0.60
N LYS A 164 -1.58 23.56 0.52
CA LYS A 164 -0.87 23.61 1.81
C LYS A 164 -1.02 22.34 2.65
N LYS A 165 -1.79 21.33 2.21
CA LYS A 165 -1.99 20.08 2.96
C LYS A 165 -0.80 19.16 2.74
N THR A 166 -0.02 18.93 3.80
CA THR A 166 1.15 18.04 3.81
C THR A 166 0.79 16.61 4.21
N ASN A 167 -0.38 16.11 3.82
CA ASN A 167 -0.80 14.74 4.12
C ASN A 167 -1.79 14.27 3.05
N LEU A 168 -1.48 14.58 1.80
CA LEU A 168 -2.33 14.32 0.65
C LEU A 168 -1.56 13.59 -0.46
N ILE A 169 -2.17 12.54 -0.99
CA ILE A 169 -1.76 11.85 -2.22
C ILE A 169 -2.98 11.89 -3.16
N TRP A 170 -2.76 12.10 -4.45
CA TRP A 170 -3.84 12.27 -5.42
C TRP A 170 -4.08 10.97 -6.20
N ILE A 171 -5.33 10.55 -6.30
CA ILE A 171 -5.69 9.34 -7.05
C ILE A 171 -6.73 9.73 -8.10
N MET A 172 -6.36 9.72 -9.37
CA MET A 172 -7.32 9.90 -10.46
C MET A 172 -8.17 8.63 -10.64
N GLY A 173 -9.16 8.65 -11.53
CA GLY A 173 -10.01 7.48 -11.76
C GLY A 173 -11.08 7.32 -10.68
N GLY A 174 -11.35 6.07 -10.30
CA GLY A 174 -12.43 5.69 -9.37
C GLY A 174 -13.34 4.66 -10.01
N ASP A 175 -12.95 3.39 -9.90
CA ASP A 175 -13.66 2.21 -10.39
C ASP A 175 -14.34 2.38 -11.76
N ARG A 176 -13.72 3.05 -12.74
CA ARG A 176 -14.18 3.10 -14.14
C ARG A 176 -12.98 3.11 -15.09
N ASN A 177 -12.97 2.20 -16.05
CA ASN A 177 -11.94 2.14 -17.08
C ASN A 177 -12.25 3.09 -18.23
N PRO A 178 -11.30 3.93 -18.69
CA PRO A 178 -11.46 4.69 -19.92
C PRO A 178 -11.73 3.78 -21.12
N LYS A 179 -12.82 4.04 -21.85
CA LYS A 179 -13.26 3.30 -23.04
C LYS A 179 -12.81 3.93 -24.34
N ASN A 180 -12.39 5.20 -24.33
CA ASN A 180 -11.97 5.94 -25.51
C ASN A 180 -10.99 7.09 -25.15
N ALA A 181 -10.41 7.70 -26.18
CA ALA A 181 -9.45 8.79 -26.04
C ALA A 181 -10.01 10.03 -25.34
N GLN A 182 -11.32 10.30 -25.44
CA GLN A 182 -11.94 11.47 -24.81
C GLN A 182 -11.97 11.30 -23.29
N GLN A 183 -12.29 10.09 -22.80
CA GLN A 183 -12.25 9.79 -21.36
C GLN A 183 -10.82 9.76 -20.81
N ILE A 184 -9.85 9.26 -21.57
CA ILE A 184 -8.42 9.36 -21.22
C ILE A 184 -8.04 10.84 -21.06
N GLU A 185 -8.47 11.69 -21.99
CA GLU A 185 -8.17 13.12 -21.96
C GLU A 185 -8.83 13.86 -20.78
N ILE A 186 -10.03 13.45 -20.37
CA ILE A 186 -10.66 13.98 -19.14
C ILE A 186 -9.77 13.74 -17.92
N TRP A 187 -9.22 12.53 -17.77
CA TRP A 187 -8.36 12.19 -16.64
C TRP A 187 -6.99 12.88 -16.72
N ASN A 188 -6.40 12.99 -17.91
CA ASN A 188 -5.17 13.77 -18.11
C ASN A 188 -5.38 15.24 -17.73
N ALA A 189 -6.47 15.84 -18.20
CA ALA A 189 -6.80 17.23 -17.92
C ALA A 189 -7.04 17.48 -16.42
N LEU A 190 -7.70 16.55 -15.73
CA LEU A 190 -7.87 16.60 -14.27
C LEU A 190 -6.53 16.53 -13.54
N ALA A 191 -5.66 15.59 -13.91
CA ALA A 191 -4.34 15.40 -13.32
C ALA A 191 -3.44 16.64 -13.53
N GLU A 192 -3.43 17.21 -14.73
CA GLU A 192 -2.73 18.45 -15.06
C GLU A 192 -3.26 19.63 -14.24
N GLY A 193 -4.59 19.74 -14.13
CA GLY A 193 -5.24 20.74 -13.31
C GLY A 193 -4.78 20.65 -11.86
N VAL A 194 -4.89 19.48 -11.24
CA VAL A 194 -4.44 19.24 -9.86
C VAL A 194 -2.97 19.59 -9.67
N THR A 195 -2.11 19.12 -10.59
CA THR A 195 -0.67 19.40 -10.57
C THR A 195 -0.39 20.89 -10.61
N THR A 196 -1.03 21.61 -11.53
CA THR A 196 -0.91 23.07 -11.66
C THR A 196 -1.40 23.77 -10.40
N GLY A 197 -2.55 23.35 -9.88
CA GLY A 197 -3.17 23.98 -8.71
C GLY A 197 -2.37 23.78 -7.44
N ALA A 198 -1.76 22.61 -7.26
CA ALA A 198 -0.93 22.27 -6.10
C ALA A 198 0.50 22.85 -6.17
N GLY A 199 0.81 23.69 -7.17
CA GLY A 199 2.10 24.37 -7.29
C GLY A 199 3.18 23.59 -8.06
N GLY A 200 2.79 22.58 -8.84
CA GLY A 200 3.65 21.87 -9.79
C GLY A 200 3.90 20.39 -9.46
N PRO A 201 4.54 19.65 -10.38
CA PRO A 201 4.70 18.19 -10.29
C PRO A 201 5.48 17.72 -9.04
N ASN A 202 6.47 18.50 -8.59
CA ASN A 202 7.26 18.16 -7.39
C ASN A 202 6.50 18.32 -6.07
N LYS A 203 5.24 18.77 -6.10
CA LYS A 203 4.37 18.97 -4.92
C LYS A 203 3.30 17.88 -4.78
N VAL A 204 3.14 17.03 -5.78
CA VAL A 204 2.11 15.99 -5.81
C VAL A 204 2.76 14.63 -5.95
N LEU A 205 2.18 13.64 -5.27
CA LEU A 205 2.34 12.23 -5.63
C LEU A 205 0.98 11.76 -6.17
N MET A 206 0.95 11.13 -7.33
CA MET A 206 -0.29 10.82 -8.02
C MET A 206 -0.33 9.41 -8.64
N SER A 207 -1.52 8.81 -8.62
CA SER A 207 -1.82 7.54 -9.29
C SER A 207 -3.22 7.57 -9.94
N PHE A 208 -3.69 6.43 -10.44
CA PHE A 208 -5.00 6.26 -11.05
C PHE A 208 -5.64 4.97 -10.55
N HIS A 209 -6.87 5.02 -10.05
CA HIS A 209 -7.63 3.88 -9.58
C HIS A 209 -8.53 3.32 -10.69
N PRO A 210 -8.21 2.14 -11.26
CA PRO A 210 -8.97 1.55 -12.36
C PRO A 210 -10.12 0.65 -11.87
N GLN A 211 -10.87 0.09 -12.82
CA GLN A 211 -11.58 -1.18 -12.65
C GLN A 211 -10.63 -2.37 -12.85
N PRO A 212 -11.01 -3.60 -12.45
CA PRO A 212 -10.19 -4.77 -12.67
C PRO A 212 -9.85 -4.94 -14.15
N ASN A 213 -8.56 -5.06 -14.45
CA ASN A 213 -8.04 -5.29 -15.80
C ASN A 213 -6.66 -6.00 -15.74
N ALA A 214 -5.98 -6.14 -16.88
CA ALA A 214 -4.71 -6.86 -16.98
C ALA A 214 -3.50 -6.06 -16.45
N LEU A 215 -3.45 -4.75 -16.68
CA LEU A 215 -2.29 -3.89 -16.38
C LEU A 215 -2.61 -2.76 -15.37
N GLY A 216 -3.77 -2.78 -14.73
CA GLY A 216 -4.16 -1.78 -13.74
C GLY A 216 -4.20 -0.38 -14.36
N SER A 217 -3.67 0.62 -13.67
CA SER A 217 -3.50 1.97 -14.22
C SER A 217 -2.52 2.04 -15.40
N ALA A 218 -1.61 1.06 -15.51
CA ALA A 218 -0.57 1.05 -16.54
C ALA A 218 -1.14 0.78 -17.94
N GLU A 219 -2.38 0.28 -18.04
CA GLU A 219 -3.09 0.09 -19.30
C GLU A 219 -3.18 1.41 -20.09
N TRP A 220 -3.43 2.54 -19.41
CA TRP A 220 -3.61 3.84 -20.05
C TRP A 220 -2.49 4.84 -19.72
N PHE A 221 -2.00 4.85 -18.49
CA PHE A 221 -1.24 5.99 -17.96
C PHE A 221 0.21 5.65 -17.60
N HIS A 222 0.71 4.47 -17.96
CA HIS A 222 2.07 4.06 -17.57
C HIS A 222 3.15 5.04 -18.01
N GLN A 223 2.98 5.65 -19.19
CA GLN A 223 3.91 6.62 -19.76
C GLN A 223 3.56 8.08 -19.41
N SER A 224 2.45 8.32 -18.70
CA SER A 224 2.09 9.68 -18.30
C SER A 224 3.07 10.20 -17.24
N ASP A 225 3.53 11.44 -17.43
CA ASP A 225 4.45 12.12 -16.51
C ASP A 225 3.83 12.36 -15.13
N TRP A 226 2.50 12.55 -15.08
CA TRP A 226 1.78 12.75 -13.82
C TRP A 226 1.58 11.46 -13.02
N LEU A 227 1.76 10.27 -13.61
CA LEU A 227 1.54 9.01 -12.90
C LEU A 227 2.82 8.55 -12.18
N ASP A 228 2.93 8.74 -10.87
CA ASP A 228 4.13 8.39 -10.12
C ASP A 228 4.25 6.89 -9.83
N PHE A 229 3.12 6.25 -9.54
CA PHE A 229 3.04 4.82 -9.24
C PHE A 229 1.80 4.19 -9.85
N ASN A 230 1.86 2.90 -10.14
CA ASN A 230 0.72 2.15 -10.68
C ASN A 230 -0.16 1.61 -9.54
N MET A 231 -1.46 1.54 -9.80
CA MET A 231 -2.44 0.98 -8.88
C MET A 231 -3.32 -0.05 -9.61
N PHE A 232 -3.62 -1.13 -8.90
CA PHE A 232 -4.60 -2.12 -9.31
C PHE A 232 -5.87 -2.01 -8.47
N GLN A 233 -6.99 -2.39 -9.08
CA GLN A 233 -8.12 -3.00 -8.39
C GLN A 233 -8.11 -4.49 -8.76
N ASN A 234 -8.06 -5.36 -7.76
CA ASN A 234 -7.96 -6.79 -7.95
C ASN A 234 -9.07 -7.56 -7.21
N GLY A 235 -9.82 -6.92 -6.32
CA GLY A 235 -10.99 -7.52 -5.68
C GLY A 235 -12.09 -7.98 -6.66
N HIS A 236 -13.10 -8.71 -6.23
CA HIS A 236 -13.34 -9.25 -4.87
C HIS A 236 -13.56 -10.78 -4.92
N CYS A 237 -12.79 -11.47 -5.75
CA CYS A 237 -12.82 -12.93 -5.89
C CYS A 237 -11.70 -13.62 -5.12
N ARG A 238 -11.92 -14.87 -4.69
CA ARG A 238 -10.89 -15.72 -4.08
C ARG A 238 -9.95 -16.32 -5.13
N ASP A 239 -8.76 -16.68 -4.65
CA ASP A 239 -7.79 -17.53 -5.33
C ASP A 239 -7.44 -17.07 -6.75
N GLN A 240 -7.33 -15.75 -6.90
CA GLN A 240 -6.88 -15.11 -8.12
C GLN A 240 -5.36 -14.88 -8.09
N GLU A 241 -4.74 -14.87 -9.27
CA GLU A 241 -3.30 -14.71 -9.45
C GLU A 241 -2.84 -13.23 -9.44
N HIS A 242 -3.32 -12.43 -8.48
CA HIS A 242 -3.01 -10.99 -8.42
C HIS A 242 -1.51 -10.70 -8.26
N TYR A 243 -0.81 -11.55 -7.51
CA TYR A 243 0.65 -11.49 -7.36
C TYR A 243 1.40 -11.57 -8.70
N LEU A 244 0.85 -12.23 -9.73
CA LEU A 244 1.45 -12.24 -11.07
C LEU A 244 1.26 -10.89 -11.78
N LYS A 245 0.13 -10.21 -11.58
CA LYS A 245 -0.09 -8.85 -12.10
C LYS A 245 0.86 -7.84 -11.45
N VAL A 246 1.03 -7.93 -10.13
CA VAL A 246 2.03 -7.13 -9.38
C VAL A 246 3.43 -7.39 -9.92
N SER A 247 3.82 -8.66 -10.06
CA SER A 247 5.13 -9.05 -10.60
C SER A 247 5.33 -8.55 -12.04
N THR A 248 4.27 -8.55 -12.86
CA THR A 248 4.31 -8.05 -14.24
C THR A 248 4.63 -6.57 -14.28
N LEU A 249 3.94 -5.73 -13.51
CA LEU A 249 4.22 -4.30 -13.49
C LEU A 249 5.52 -3.96 -12.74
N TYR A 250 5.91 -4.74 -11.73
CA TYR A 250 7.22 -4.62 -11.10
C TYR A 250 8.35 -4.73 -12.14
N ASN A 251 8.23 -5.63 -13.11
CA ASN A 251 9.25 -5.82 -14.14
C ASN A 251 9.06 -4.93 -15.38
N LYS A 252 8.06 -4.04 -15.42
CA LYS A 252 7.76 -3.19 -16.58
C LYS A 252 8.55 -1.88 -16.55
N ALA A 253 9.26 -1.58 -17.65
CA ALA A 253 9.94 -0.30 -17.86
C ALA A 253 9.01 0.75 -18.53
N PRO A 254 9.13 2.06 -18.20
CA PRO A 254 9.96 2.61 -17.12
C PRO A 254 9.45 2.15 -15.75
N PHE A 255 10.38 1.80 -14.87
CA PHE A 255 10.04 1.27 -13.55
C PHE A 255 9.24 2.30 -12.75
N LYS A 256 8.11 1.90 -12.19
CA LYS A 256 7.30 2.70 -11.27
C LYS A 256 6.91 1.82 -10.08
N PRO A 257 6.75 2.36 -8.86
CA PRO A 257 6.18 1.60 -7.75
C PRO A 257 4.78 1.09 -8.10
N ILE A 258 4.34 0.01 -7.48
CA ILE A 258 3.03 -0.61 -7.71
C ILE A 258 2.37 -0.94 -6.38
N ILE A 259 1.05 -0.78 -6.32
CA ILE A 259 0.22 -1.16 -5.18
C ILE A 259 -1.09 -1.81 -5.65
N ASP A 260 -1.61 -2.73 -4.84
CA ASP A 260 -3.02 -3.11 -4.90
C ASP A 260 -3.84 -2.15 -4.04
N GLY A 261 -4.58 -1.25 -4.72
CA GLY A 261 -5.35 -0.18 -4.10
C GLY A 261 -6.76 -0.59 -3.71
N GLU A 262 -7.26 -1.70 -4.24
CA GLU A 262 -8.57 -2.28 -3.91
C GLU A 262 -8.53 -3.79 -4.15
N PRO A 263 -8.04 -4.56 -3.16
CA PRO A 263 -8.08 -6.02 -3.16
C PRO A 263 -9.47 -6.50 -2.74
N MET A 264 -9.59 -7.78 -2.36
CA MET A 264 -10.81 -8.26 -1.72
C MET A 264 -11.04 -7.54 -0.38
N TYR A 265 -12.25 -7.05 -0.14
CA TYR A 265 -12.64 -6.43 1.12
C TYR A 265 -13.07 -7.47 2.14
N GLU A 266 -12.86 -7.20 3.43
CA GLU A 266 -13.31 -8.05 4.54
C GLU A 266 -14.83 -8.04 4.64
N ASP A 267 -15.41 -9.23 4.86
CA ASP A 267 -16.85 -9.47 4.97
C ASP A 267 -17.67 -9.13 3.70
N HIS A 268 -17.00 -8.94 2.56
CA HIS A 268 -17.64 -8.69 1.28
C HIS A 268 -18.10 -10.02 0.64
N PRO A 269 -19.27 -10.05 -0.03
CA PRO A 269 -19.68 -11.18 -0.86
C PRO A 269 -18.59 -11.60 -1.84
N VAL A 270 -18.12 -12.84 -1.76
CA VAL A 270 -17.07 -13.32 -2.65
C VAL A 270 -17.59 -13.37 -4.07
N CYS A 271 -16.87 -12.72 -4.99
CA CYS A 271 -17.30 -12.50 -6.38
C CYS A 271 -18.74 -11.93 -6.48
N PHE A 272 -19.16 -11.09 -5.54
CA PHE A 272 -20.52 -10.54 -5.48
C PHE A 272 -21.64 -11.60 -5.35
N ASN A 273 -21.32 -12.84 -4.95
CA ASN A 273 -22.27 -13.93 -4.80
C ASN A 273 -22.18 -14.57 -3.41
N ALA A 274 -22.76 -13.88 -2.41
CA ALA A 274 -22.76 -14.37 -1.02
C ALA A 274 -23.55 -15.68 -0.86
N LYS A 275 -24.58 -15.91 -1.68
CA LYS A 275 -25.45 -17.08 -1.56
C LYS A 275 -24.68 -18.38 -1.81
N ASP A 276 -23.84 -18.40 -2.84
CA ASP A 276 -23.14 -19.62 -3.25
C ASP A 276 -21.67 -19.65 -2.78
N LEU A 277 -21.03 -18.48 -2.61
CA LEU A 277 -19.59 -18.37 -2.31
C LEU A 277 -19.29 -17.81 -0.90
N GLY A 278 -20.32 -17.41 -0.14
CA GLY A 278 -20.19 -16.79 1.17
C GLY A 278 -19.50 -15.42 1.12
N THR A 279 -19.04 -14.96 2.29
CA THR A 279 -18.26 -13.72 2.42
C THR A 279 -16.78 -14.00 2.67
N SER A 280 -15.95 -13.02 2.32
CA SER A 280 -14.52 -13.02 2.60
C SER A 280 -14.23 -12.89 4.09
N SER A 281 -13.12 -13.48 4.52
CA SER A 281 -12.69 -13.52 5.92
C SER A 281 -11.36 -12.78 6.11
N ALA A 282 -11.00 -12.47 7.35
CA ALA A 282 -9.68 -11.94 7.70
C ALA A 282 -8.50 -12.76 7.13
N TYR A 283 -8.67 -14.08 6.96
CA TYR A 283 -7.67 -14.91 6.30
C TYR A 283 -7.48 -14.53 4.83
N ASP A 284 -8.57 -14.34 4.11
CA ASP A 284 -8.49 -13.97 2.70
C ASP A 284 -7.78 -12.62 2.52
N ILE A 285 -8.02 -11.68 3.45
CA ILE A 285 -7.35 -10.36 3.49
C ILE A 285 -5.85 -10.51 3.67
N ARG A 286 -5.41 -11.27 4.69
CA ARG A 286 -3.97 -11.51 4.91
C ARG A 286 -3.32 -12.16 3.70
N LYS A 287 -3.99 -13.15 3.10
CA LYS A 287 -3.47 -13.84 1.91
C LYS A 287 -3.14 -12.85 0.80
N TYR A 288 -4.07 -11.99 0.39
CA TYR A 288 -3.80 -11.00 -0.65
C TYR A 288 -2.72 -9.99 -0.23
N ALA A 289 -2.77 -9.48 1.00
CA ALA A 289 -1.75 -8.56 1.52
C ALA A 289 -0.33 -9.11 1.39
N TYR A 290 -0.05 -10.31 1.93
CA TYR A 290 1.30 -10.88 1.90
C TYR A 290 1.72 -11.32 0.49
N LEU A 291 0.80 -11.85 -0.32
CA LEU A 291 1.13 -12.25 -1.69
C LEU A 291 1.56 -11.05 -2.55
N ASP A 292 0.83 -9.94 -2.50
CA ASP A 292 1.16 -8.75 -3.29
C ASP A 292 2.42 -8.05 -2.77
N LEU A 293 2.55 -7.92 -1.44
CA LEU A 293 3.74 -7.35 -0.80
C LEU A 293 5.01 -8.12 -1.18
N PHE A 294 4.95 -9.45 -1.21
CA PHE A 294 6.12 -10.28 -1.53
C PHE A 294 6.32 -10.44 -3.04
N ALA A 295 5.31 -10.07 -3.86
CA ALA A 295 5.44 -9.94 -5.32
C ALA A 295 6.06 -8.61 -5.76
N GLY A 296 6.24 -7.66 -4.84
CA GLY A 296 6.94 -6.39 -5.10
C GLY A 296 6.08 -5.14 -4.95
N ALA A 297 4.86 -5.25 -4.43
CA ALA A 297 4.08 -4.06 -4.07
C ALA A 297 4.78 -3.27 -2.95
N PHE A 298 4.79 -1.93 -3.04
CA PHE A 298 5.46 -1.09 -2.04
C PHE A 298 4.67 -0.92 -0.73
N GLY A 299 3.39 -1.33 -0.76
CA GLY A 299 2.43 -1.26 0.33
C GLY A 299 1.17 -2.04 -0.05
N HIS A 300 0.10 -1.87 0.73
CA HIS A 300 -1.17 -2.55 0.53
C HIS A 300 -2.32 -1.68 1.04
N THR A 301 -3.48 -1.73 0.38
CA THR A 301 -4.72 -1.12 0.89
C THR A 301 -5.68 -2.22 1.34
N TYR A 302 -6.07 -2.20 2.62
CA TYR A 302 -7.18 -2.97 3.15
C TYR A 302 -8.50 -2.28 2.83
N GLY A 303 -9.57 -3.06 2.72
CA GLY A 303 -10.92 -2.52 2.84
C GLY A 303 -11.88 -3.50 3.48
N CYS A 304 -13.04 -2.97 3.86
CA CYS A 304 -14.09 -3.69 4.55
C CYS A 304 -15.44 -3.32 3.94
N HIS A 305 -16.28 -4.33 3.73
CA HIS A 305 -17.58 -4.23 3.08
C HIS A 305 -18.49 -3.16 3.71
N ASP A 306 -18.51 -3.09 5.03
CA ASP A 306 -19.35 -2.14 5.74
C ASP A 306 -18.73 -0.73 5.79
N VAL A 307 -17.39 -0.65 5.85
CA VAL A 307 -16.66 0.60 6.07
C VAL A 307 -16.51 1.43 4.79
N TRP A 308 -16.26 0.81 3.63
CA TRP A 308 -16.02 1.58 2.39
C TRP A 308 -17.19 2.51 2.05
N GLN A 309 -18.41 2.03 2.32
CA GLN A 309 -19.66 2.74 2.11
C GLN A 309 -20.14 3.48 3.37
N MET A 310 -19.40 3.44 4.48
CA MET A 310 -19.82 3.98 5.79
C MET A 310 -21.24 3.52 6.14
N PHE A 311 -21.51 2.22 6.04
CA PHE A 311 -22.85 1.67 6.23
C PHE A 311 -23.35 1.94 7.64
N ASP A 312 -24.59 2.41 7.73
CA ASP A 312 -25.36 2.48 8.97
C ASP A 312 -26.78 1.99 8.67
N SER A 313 -27.51 1.57 9.70
CA SER A 313 -28.85 0.98 9.55
C SER A 313 -29.92 1.97 9.08
N THR A 314 -29.59 3.26 8.97
CA THR A 314 -30.50 4.30 8.44
C THR A 314 -30.37 4.47 6.92
N ARG A 315 -29.41 3.77 6.29
CA ARG A 315 -29.13 3.87 4.85
C ARG A 315 -29.39 2.55 4.14
N VAL A 316 -29.63 2.64 2.83
CA VAL A 316 -29.64 1.45 1.96
C VAL A 316 -28.20 0.99 1.76
N GLY A 317 -27.91 -0.24 2.18
CA GLY A 317 -26.61 -0.87 2.00
C GLY A 317 -26.43 -1.46 0.60
N ILE A 318 -25.21 -1.40 0.08
CA ILE A 318 -24.81 -2.01 -1.20
C ILE A 318 -24.26 -3.42 -0.94
N ASN A 319 -24.71 -4.39 -1.75
CA ASN A 319 -24.33 -5.80 -1.68
C ASN A 319 -24.49 -6.43 -0.27
N GLY A 320 -25.51 -6.00 0.48
CA GLY A 320 -25.88 -6.61 1.77
C GLY A 320 -24.80 -6.51 2.85
N PRO A 321 -24.47 -5.30 3.34
CA PRO A 321 -23.56 -5.14 4.48
C PRO A 321 -24.16 -5.76 5.75
N HIS A 322 -23.30 -6.23 6.65
CA HIS A 322 -23.70 -6.99 7.84
C HIS A 322 -23.70 -6.13 9.10
N PHE A 323 -22.83 -5.13 9.20
CA PHE A 323 -22.60 -4.37 10.43
C PHE A 323 -22.56 -2.86 10.17
N PRO A 324 -23.11 -2.03 11.05
CA PRO A 324 -22.77 -0.61 11.07
C PRO A 324 -21.24 -0.41 11.07
N TRP A 325 -20.74 0.55 10.29
CA TRP A 325 -19.30 0.72 10.04
C TRP A 325 -18.47 0.84 11.34
N LYS A 326 -19.03 1.47 12.39
CA LYS A 326 -18.37 1.61 13.70
C LYS A 326 -18.06 0.26 14.36
N ILE A 327 -18.93 -0.73 14.17
CA ILE A 327 -18.72 -2.11 14.64
C ILE A 327 -17.71 -2.79 13.72
N ALA A 328 -17.85 -2.60 12.40
CA ALA A 328 -16.98 -3.23 11.42
C ALA A 328 -15.51 -2.78 11.50
N LEU A 329 -15.22 -1.60 12.08
CA LEU A 329 -13.84 -1.16 12.36
C LEU A 329 -13.05 -2.16 13.22
N ASP A 330 -13.74 -2.96 14.04
CA ASP A 330 -13.14 -3.94 14.94
C ASP A 330 -13.03 -5.35 14.34
N LEU A 331 -13.37 -5.53 13.06
CA LEU A 331 -13.20 -6.83 12.41
C LEU A 331 -11.73 -7.30 12.43
N PRO A 332 -11.48 -8.62 12.46
CA PRO A 332 -10.14 -9.14 12.71
C PRO A 332 -9.11 -8.74 11.65
N GLY A 333 -9.48 -8.65 10.37
CA GLY A 333 -8.58 -8.28 9.29
C GLY A 333 -7.98 -6.89 9.49
N ALA A 334 -8.81 -5.89 9.82
CA ALA A 334 -8.34 -4.55 10.17
C ALA A 334 -7.29 -4.55 11.30
N ASN A 335 -7.51 -5.34 12.34
CA ASN A 335 -6.60 -5.43 13.49
C ASN A 335 -5.34 -6.26 13.23
N GLN A 336 -5.30 -7.04 12.15
CA GLN A 336 -4.18 -7.90 11.76
C GLN A 336 -3.23 -7.24 10.76
N MET A 337 -3.70 -6.26 9.99
CA MET A 337 -2.91 -5.55 8.99
C MET A 337 -1.67 -4.87 9.57
N LYS A 338 -1.70 -4.45 10.85
CA LYS A 338 -0.52 -3.93 11.55
C LYS A 338 0.65 -4.90 11.55
N PHE A 339 0.42 -6.21 11.61
CA PHE A 339 1.49 -7.20 11.63
C PHE A 339 2.20 -7.30 10.28
N ALA A 340 1.49 -7.06 9.18
CA ALA A 340 2.11 -6.94 7.86
C ALA A 340 3.02 -5.70 7.83
N ARG A 341 2.54 -4.54 8.31
CA ARG A 341 3.36 -3.32 8.42
C ARG A 341 4.59 -3.54 9.31
N GLU A 342 4.41 -4.06 10.51
CA GLU A 342 5.50 -4.35 11.45
C GLU A 342 6.57 -5.27 10.83
N LEU A 343 6.15 -6.30 10.09
CA LEU A 343 7.09 -7.16 9.36
C LEU A 343 7.84 -6.37 8.27
N MET A 344 7.12 -5.65 7.41
CA MET A 344 7.73 -4.98 6.26
C MET A 344 8.67 -3.85 6.67
N GLU A 345 8.42 -3.21 7.82
CA GLU A 345 9.27 -2.17 8.42
C GLU A 345 10.37 -2.74 9.34
N SER A 346 10.32 -4.03 9.71
CA SER A 346 11.34 -4.66 10.59
C SER A 346 12.72 -4.84 9.94
N LYS A 347 12.80 -4.70 8.62
CA LYS A 347 14.01 -4.83 7.81
C LYS A 347 14.08 -3.71 6.77
N SER A 348 15.24 -3.54 6.16
CA SER A 348 15.42 -2.52 5.12
C SER A 348 14.44 -2.73 3.96
N MET A 349 13.66 -1.71 3.63
CA MET A 349 12.67 -1.77 2.55
C MET A 349 13.28 -1.45 1.19
N LEU A 350 14.18 -0.45 1.11
CA LEU A 350 14.62 0.12 -0.17
C LEU A 350 15.53 -0.81 -0.99
N ASP A 351 16.06 -1.87 -0.39
CA ASP A 351 16.84 -2.90 -1.07
C ASP A 351 16.05 -4.21 -1.28
N ARG A 352 14.78 -4.26 -0.87
CA ARG A 352 13.94 -5.44 -1.00
C ARG A 352 13.54 -5.69 -2.45
N ILE A 353 13.63 -6.94 -2.87
CA ILE A 353 13.18 -7.42 -4.18
C ILE A 353 12.26 -8.66 -4.03
N PRO A 354 11.25 -8.84 -4.89
CA PRO A 354 10.61 -10.14 -5.05
C PRO A 354 11.64 -11.11 -5.65
N ASP A 355 11.74 -12.31 -5.09
CA ASP A 355 12.67 -13.33 -5.60
C ASP A 355 12.06 -14.71 -5.41
N GLN A 356 11.18 -15.09 -6.33
CA GLN A 356 10.52 -16.38 -6.29
C GLN A 356 11.47 -17.55 -6.61
N SER A 357 12.62 -17.27 -7.25
CA SER A 357 13.55 -18.29 -7.74
C SER A 357 14.26 -19.07 -6.63
N ILE A 358 14.24 -18.53 -5.41
CA ILE A 358 14.82 -19.14 -4.22
C ILE A 358 13.98 -20.30 -3.68
N LEU A 359 12.69 -20.38 -4.05
CA LEU A 359 11.80 -21.46 -3.65
C LEU A 359 11.89 -22.65 -4.62
N ILE A 360 11.75 -23.86 -4.09
CA ILE A 360 11.57 -25.07 -4.92
C ILE A 360 10.10 -25.26 -5.28
N GLU A 361 9.20 -25.10 -4.32
CA GLU A 361 7.74 -25.11 -4.51
C GLU A 361 7.26 -23.72 -4.98
N SER A 362 7.78 -23.28 -6.13
CA SER A 362 7.64 -21.91 -6.64
C SER A 362 6.40 -21.66 -7.50
N ASP A 363 5.58 -22.67 -7.77
CA ASP A 363 4.48 -22.70 -8.75
C ASP A 363 3.16 -23.26 -8.18
N GLU A 364 3.04 -23.29 -6.84
CA GLU A 364 1.79 -23.68 -6.16
C GLU A 364 0.59 -22.79 -6.58
N THR A 365 -0.60 -23.39 -6.57
CA THR A 365 -1.86 -22.72 -6.93
C THR A 365 -2.15 -21.51 -6.04
N PRO A 366 -3.00 -20.56 -6.47
CA PRO A 366 -3.30 -19.35 -5.67
C PRO A 366 -3.76 -19.62 -4.24
N GLY A 367 -4.58 -20.66 -4.03
CA GLY A 367 -5.07 -21.03 -2.69
C GLY A 367 -4.00 -21.64 -1.78
N GLU A 368 -2.93 -22.21 -2.36
CA GLU A 368 -1.86 -22.89 -1.64
C GLU A 368 -0.49 -22.21 -1.81
N ARG A 369 -0.52 -20.98 -2.32
CA ARG A 369 0.65 -20.25 -2.80
C ARG A 369 1.70 -20.09 -1.71
N ILE A 370 2.97 -20.24 -2.10
CA ILE A 370 4.13 -19.85 -1.31
C ILE A 370 4.85 -18.73 -2.06
N GLN A 371 5.02 -17.58 -1.44
CA GLN A 371 5.59 -16.38 -2.07
C GLN A 371 6.83 -15.94 -1.30
N ALA A 372 7.89 -15.50 -2.01
CA ALA A 372 9.14 -15.07 -1.39
C ALA A 372 9.62 -13.68 -1.84
N THR A 373 10.23 -12.97 -0.90
CA THR A 373 10.95 -11.71 -1.11
C THR A 373 12.20 -11.68 -0.24
N ARG A 374 13.21 -10.89 -0.63
CA ARG A 374 14.45 -10.76 0.16
C ARG A 374 15.05 -9.36 0.04
N GLY A 375 15.80 -8.97 1.06
CA GLY A 375 16.74 -7.84 0.98
C GLY A 375 18.17 -8.32 0.89
N LYS A 376 19.13 -7.50 1.34
CA LYS A 376 20.55 -7.87 1.38
C LYS A 376 20.87 -8.93 2.42
N ASP A 377 20.24 -8.88 3.60
CA ASP A 377 20.60 -9.67 4.78
C ASP A 377 19.41 -10.46 5.37
N TYR A 378 18.28 -10.51 4.67
CA TYR A 378 17.09 -11.23 5.10
C TYR A 378 16.28 -11.81 3.93
N VAL A 379 15.52 -12.87 4.20
CA VAL A 379 14.50 -13.44 3.31
C VAL A 379 13.18 -13.56 4.08
N PHE A 380 12.08 -13.20 3.44
CA PHE A 380 10.74 -13.51 3.91
C PHE A 380 10.07 -14.53 2.98
N VAL A 381 9.38 -15.51 3.57
CA VAL A 381 8.56 -16.48 2.82
C VAL A 381 7.18 -16.59 3.46
N TYR A 382 6.13 -16.33 2.69
CA TYR A 382 4.74 -16.48 3.12
C TYR A 382 4.18 -17.81 2.59
N SER A 383 3.56 -18.61 3.47
CA SER A 383 2.87 -19.85 3.12
C SER A 383 1.38 -19.72 3.43
N CYS A 384 0.53 -19.69 2.40
CA CYS A 384 -0.89 -19.36 2.51
C CYS A 384 -1.70 -20.30 3.40
N ILE A 385 -1.30 -21.57 3.50
CA ILE A 385 -2.01 -22.59 4.28
C ILE A 385 -1.07 -23.38 5.18
N GLY A 386 0.11 -22.84 5.47
CA GLY A 386 1.10 -23.52 6.30
C GLY A 386 1.70 -24.78 5.67
N LYS A 387 1.69 -24.88 4.33
CA LYS A 387 2.44 -25.91 3.60
C LYS A 387 3.93 -25.78 3.90
N ARG A 388 4.59 -26.94 4.05
CA ARG A 388 6.06 -27.02 4.08
C ARG A 388 6.63 -26.59 2.73
N PHE A 389 7.82 -26.02 2.75
CA PHE A 389 8.53 -25.60 1.53
C PHE A 389 10.02 -25.80 1.68
N ARG A 390 10.73 -25.75 0.55
CA ARG A 390 12.17 -25.82 0.46
C ARG A 390 12.74 -24.54 -0.12
N LEU A 391 13.83 -24.08 0.47
CA LEU A 391 14.54 -22.86 0.11
C LEU A 391 15.95 -23.21 -0.37
N LYS A 392 16.38 -22.60 -1.48
CA LYS A 392 17.78 -22.51 -1.90
C LYS A 392 18.47 -21.50 -0.98
N MET A 393 19.30 -21.98 -0.07
CA MET A 393 20.03 -21.15 0.90
C MET A 393 21.21 -20.43 0.22
N GLY A 394 21.92 -19.59 0.97
CA GLY A 394 23.10 -18.86 0.47
C GLY A 394 22.75 -17.59 -0.32
N GLN A 395 21.51 -17.11 -0.18
CA GLN A 395 21.03 -15.88 -0.83
C GLN A 395 21.24 -14.62 0.02
N ILE A 396 21.74 -14.81 1.24
CA ILE A 396 22.12 -13.76 2.21
C ILE A 396 23.54 -14.05 2.72
N PRO A 397 24.27 -13.05 3.27
CA PRO A 397 25.63 -13.24 3.79
C PRO A 397 25.75 -14.23 4.96
N GLY A 398 26.96 -14.74 5.18
CA GLY A 398 27.33 -15.62 6.30
C GLY A 398 27.13 -17.11 6.02
N GLU A 399 27.94 -17.96 6.66
CA GLU A 399 27.81 -19.43 6.56
C GLU A 399 26.62 -19.99 7.36
N LYS A 400 26.18 -19.21 8.35
CA LYS A 400 25.06 -19.51 9.24
C LYS A 400 23.98 -18.44 9.12
N SER A 401 22.75 -18.87 9.36
CA SER A 401 21.58 -17.99 9.41
C SER A 401 20.69 -18.37 10.59
N ALA A 402 19.82 -17.45 11.00
CA ALA A 402 18.76 -17.70 11.97
C ALA A 402 17.41 -17.56 11.26
N TYR A 403 16.40 -18.30 11.74
CA TYR A 403 15.04 -18.08 11.26
C TYR A 403 14.02 -18.12 12.39
N PHE A 404 12.90 -17.46 12.15
CA PHE A 404 11.75 -17.52 13.03
C PHE A 404 10.45 -17.48 12.23
N TRP A 405 9.39 -18.01 12.80
CA TRP A 405 8.04 -17.89 12.25
C TRP A 405 7.34 -16.69 12.87
N VAL A 406 6.64 -15.93 12.04
CA VAL A 406 5.69 -14.89 12.44
C VAL A 406 4.27 -15.39 12.17
N ASN A 407 3.43 -15.35 13.19
CA ASN A 407 2.00 -15.63 13.07
C ASN A 407 1.30 -14.36 12.56
N PRO A 408 0.83 -14.31 11.30
CA PRO A 408 0.24 -13.11 10.73
C PRO A 408 -1.13 -12.74 11.34
N ARG A 409 -1.72 -13.63 12.17
CA ARG A 409 -2.96 -13.39 12.90
C ARG A 409 -2.76 -12.68 14.24
N THR A 410 -1.60 -12.87 14.87
CA THR A 410 -1.34 -12.45 16.27
C THR A 410 -0.06 -11.64 16.45
N GLY A 411 0.84 -11.63 15.46
CA GLY A 411 2.18 -11.04 15.56
C GLY A 411 3.19 -11.88 16.34
N GLU A 412 2.77 -13.02 16.91
CA GLU A 412 3.64 -13.88 17.71
C GLU A 412 4.80 -14.44 16.89
N LYS A 413 5.99 -14.48 17.51
CA LYS A 413 7.22 -14.97 16.89
C LYS A 413 7.69 -16.24 17.59
N SER A 414 8.13 -17.24 16.82
CA SER A 414 8.80 -18.44 17.37
C SER A 414 10.14 -18.67 16.68
N SER A 415 11.23 -18.75 17.44
CA SER A 415 12.59 -18.75 16.93
C SER A 415 13.21 -20.15 16.82
N LYS A 416 14.06 -20.32 15.82
CA LYS A 416 15.01 -21.43 15.66
C LYS A 416 16.34 -20.88 15.15
N ASN A 417 17.37 -20.95 15.98
CA ASN A 417 18.64 -20.30 15.71
C ASN A 417 19.66 -21.26 15.09
N ASN A 418 20.60 -20.68 14.34
CA ASN A 418 21.85 -21.30 13.90
C ASN A 418 21.70 -22.50 12.95
N ILE A 419 21.09 -22.26 11.79
CA ILE A 419 21.04 -23.20 10.68
C ILE A 419 22.15 -22.90 9.65
N ASN A 420 22.53 -23.89 8.86
CA ASN A 420 23.44 -23.66 7.73
C ASN A 420 22.78 -22.69 6.74
N ASN A 421 23.57 -21.84 6.10
CA ASN A 421 23.10 -20.97 5.02
C ASN A 421 23.59 -21.47 3.65
N THR A 422 23.55 -22.79 3.45
CA THR A 422 23.99 -23.45 2.21
C THR A 422 23.05 -24.59 1.83
N GLY A 423 23.10 -24.98 0.55
CA GLY A 423 22.30 -26.07 0.00
C GLY A 423 20.80 -25.78 -0.06
N ILE A 424 19.99 -26.84 -0.05
CA ILE A 424 18.53 -26.76 -0.01
C ILE A 424 18.08 -27.17 1.38
N GLN A 425 17.24 -26.35 2.03
CA GLN A 425 16.67 -26.66 3.34
C GLN A 425 15.15 -26.65 3.34
N THR A 426 14.59 -27.52 4.18
CA THR A 426 13.13 -27.68 4.33
C THR A 426 12.66 -26.93 5.57
N PHE A 427 11.62 -26.14 5.40
CA PHE A 427 10.96 -25.39 6.47
C PHE A 427 9.50 -25.84 6.58
N THR A 428 9.09 -26.17 7.80
CA THR A 428 7.72 -26.63 8.11
C THR A 428 7.07 -25.60 9.04
N PRO A 429 6.02 -24.90 8.58
CA PRO A 429 5.23 -24.01 9.43
C PRO A 429 4.66 -24.73 10.67
N PRO A 430 4.44 -24.02 11.79
CA PRO A 430 3.93 -24.63 13.03
C PRO A 430 2.58 -25.34 12.89
N THR A 431 1.70 -24.82 12.03
CA THR A 431 0.39 -25.40 11.74
C THR A 431 0.10 -25.33 10.24
N LYS A 432 -0.87 -26.14 9.76
CA LYS A 432 -1.26 -26.22 8.35
C LYS A 432 -2.78 -26.35 8.19
N GLY A 433 -3.31 -25.85 7.09
CA GLY A 433 -4.73 -25.88 6.73
C GLY A 433 -5.29 -24.50 6.37
N TYR A 434 -6.57 -24.46 6.02
CA TYR A 434 -7.27 -23.22 5.70
C TYR A 434 -7.21 -22.24 6.87
N GLY A 435 -6.87 -20.98 6.61
CA GLY A 435 -6.73 -19.95 7.67
C GLY A 435 -5.44 -20.01 8.49
N LEU A 436 -4.59 -21.03 8.27
CA LEU A 436 -3.38 -21.30 9.05
C LEU A 436 -2.11 -20.88 8.29
N ASP A 437 -2.12 -19.66 7.77
CA ASP A 437 -0.99 -19.01 7.11
C ASP A 437 0.17 -18.65 8.05
N TRP A 438 1.39 -18.62 7.53
CA TRP A 438 2.61 -18.30 8.28
C TRP A 438 3.61 -17.54 7.43
N VAL A 439 4.36 -16.63 8.07
CA VAL A 439 5.55 -16.03 7.46
C VAL A 439 6.80 -16.59 8.12
N MET A 440 7.75 -17.07 7.33
CA MET A 440 9.11 -17.32 7.77
C MET A 440 9.94 -16.06 7.56
N VAL A 441 10.75 -15.70 8.56
CA VAL A 441 11.83 -14.73 8.42
C VAL A 441 13.14 -15.47 8.59
N LEU A 442 14.01 -15.39 7.59
CA LEU A 442 15.40 -15.85 7.63
C LEU A 442 16.31 -14.62 7.64
N GLU A 443 17.32 -14.60 8.49
CA GLU A 443 18.26 -13.50 8.62
C GLU A 443 19.71 -13.97 8.73
N ALA A 444 20.62 -13.16 8.21
CA ALA A 444 22.04 -13.38 8.33
C ALA A 444 22.44 -13.27 9.80
N VAL A 445 23.22 -14.23 10.29
CA VAL A 445 23.86 -14.12 11.61
C VAL A 445 25.21 -13.45 11.37
N PRO A 446 25.55 -12.36 12.08
CA PRO A 446 26.88 -11.78 11.97
C PRO A 446 27.93 -12.85 12.28
N ASP A 447 28.92 -13.01 11.41
CA ASP A 447 30.06 -13.87 11.71
C ASP A 447 30.65 -13.43 13.06
N PRO A 448 31.03 -14.38 13.95
CA PRO A 448 31.73 -14.02 15.16
C PRO A 448 32.94 -13.17 14.74
N LYS A 449 33.02 -11.92 15.24
CA LYS A 449 34.20 -11.09 15.01
C LYS A 449 35.43 -11.95 15.36
N PRO A 450 36.44 -12.03 14.49
CA PRO A 450 37.64 -12.78 14.83
C PRO A 450 38.15 -12.24 16.17
N GLU A 451 38.33 -13.13 17.15
CA GLU A 451 38.95 -12.76 18.42
C GLU A 451 40.27 -12.07 18.09
N VAL A 452 40.33 -10.77 18.36
CA VAL A 452 41.61 -10.06 18.38
C VAL A 452 42.36 -10.65 19.55
N LYS A 453 43.22 -11.64 19.29
CA LYS A 453 44.19 -12.11 20.28
C LYS A 453 44.92 -10.86 20.78
N PRO A 454 44.97 -10.62 22.10
CA PRO A 454 45.72 -9.49 22.63
C PRO A 454 47.16 -9.60 22.12
N GLU A 455 47.62 -8.54 21.47
CA GLU A 455 48.98 -8.41 21.01
C GLU A 455 49.93 -8.60 22.21
N PRO A 456 51.01 -9.38 22.09
CA PRO A 456 51.96 -9.55 23.18
C PRO A 456 52.47 -8.17 23.62
N ALA A 457 52.38 -7.88 24.92
CA ALA A 457 52.83 -6.61 25.48
C ALA A 457 54.27 -6.32 25.01
N ALA A 458 54.48 -5.15 24.43
CA ALA A 458 55.81 -4.69 24.03
C ALA A 458 56.73 -4.63 25.27
N PRO A 459 57.99 -5.06 25.16
CA PRO A 459 58.93 -5.03 26.28
C PRO A 459 59.20 -3.59 26.73
N GLU A 460 59.17 -3.37 28.04
CA GLU A 460 59.47 -2.08 28.67
C GLU A 460 60.84 -1.54 28.24
N VAL A 461 60.84 -0.36 27.61
CA VAL A 461 62.06 0.41 27.33
C VAL A 461 62.42 1.22 28.57
N LYS A 462 63.55 0.89 29.20
CA LYS A 462 64.15 1.70 30.27
C LYS A 462 64.76 2.99 29.72
N PRO A 463 64.60 4.14 30.40
CA PRO A 463 65.20 5.39 29.95
C PRO A 463 66.73 5.41 30.18
N SER A 464 67.47 5.90 29.20
CA SER A 464 68.91 6.20 29.30
C SER A 464 69.14 7.67 29.73
N PRO A 465 70.26 7.99 30.41
CA PRO A 465 70.45 9.28 31.08
C PRO A 465 70.93 10.41 30.18
N GLU A 466 70.56 11.64 30.56
CA GLU A 466 70.91 12.92 29.94
C GLU A 466 72.42 13.20 29.88
N VAL A 467 72.87 13.79 28.77
CA VAL A 467 74.14 14.54 28.70
C VAL A 467 73.86 15.96 28.19
N LYS A 468 74.29 16.94 29.01
CA LYS A 468 74.19 18.40 28.77
C LYS A 468 75.18 18.86 27.71
N ALA A 469 74.74 19.78 26.83
CA ALA A 469 75.60 20.59 25.96
C ALA A 469 75.60 22.07 26.42
N PRO A 470 76.72 22.81 26.29
CA PRO A 470 76.78 24.23 26.65
C PRO A 470 76.57 25.19 25.45
N ALA A 471 75.75 26.23 25.71
CA ALA A 471 75.95 27.69 25.49
C ALA A 471 76.98 28.11 24.40
N THR A 472 76.77 29.03 23.44
CA THR A 472 76.05 30.35 23.33
C THR A 472 76.52 31.00 21.97
N PRO A 473 76.22 32.26 21.52
CA PRO A 473 74.92 32.93 21.32
C PRO A 473 74.82 34.01 20.14
N ILE A 474 73.58 34.54 19.92
CA ILE A 474 73.13 35.91 19.47
C ILE A 474 72.94 36.33 17.96
N THR A 475 71.67 36.29 17.49
CA THR A 475 70.72 37.26 16.80
C THR A 475 71.13 38.22 15.64
N PRO A 476 70.21 39.01 14.97
CA PRO A 476 68.71 39.03 14.87
C PRO A 476 68.14 39.19 13.41
N SER A 477 66.79 39.15 13.21
CA SER A 477 65.99 40.18 12.48
C SER A 477 64.69 39.71 11.76
N ASN A 478 63.56 40.30 12.19
CA ASN A 478 62.37 40.87 11.50
C ASN A 478 61.40 40.09 10.57
N SER A 479 60.09 40.26 10.90
CA SER A 479 58.82 40.09 10.15
C SER A 479 58.67 41.13 8.98
N PRO A 480 57.62 41.19 8.10
CA PRO A 480 56.19 40.90 8.34
C PRO A 480 55.29 40.40 7.16
N GLU A 481 53.99 40.30 7.50
CA GLU A 481 52.72 39.99 6.80
C GLU A 481 52.52 40.41 5.31
N VAL A 482 51.68 39.67 4.56
CA VAL A 482 50.69 40.23 3.59
C VAL A 482 49.45 39.31 3.42
N LYS A 483 48.27 39.96 3.32
CA LYS A 483 46.89 39.49 3.10
C LYS A 483 46.63 38.88 1.71
N ALA A 484 45.57 38.07 1.56
CA ALA A 484 45.04 37.63 0.25
C ALA A 484 43.53 37.92 0.12
N ASP A 485 43.19 38.63 -0.97
CA ASP A 485 41.83 38.94 -1.45
C ASP A 485 41.37 37.96 -2.54
N ILE A 486 40.05 37.81 -2.65
CA ILE A 486 39.30 36.93 -3.55
C ILE A 486 38.95 37.66 -4.87
N LYS A 487 39.01 36.96 -6.02
CA LYS A 487 38.13 37.24 -7.18
C LYS A 487 37.92 36.00 -8.08
N PRO A 488 36.73 35.78 -8.70
CA PRO A 488 36.34 34.52 -9.35
C PRO A 488 36.56 34.50 -10.88
N GLN A 489 36.71 33.30 -11.44
CA GLN A 489 36.79 33.01 -12.88
C GLN A 489 35.45 32.53 -13.45
N ALA A 490 35.13 33.00 -14.66
CA ALA A 490 34.01 32.59 -15.51
C ALA A 490 34.35 31.34 -16.36
N PRO A 491 33.37 30.55 -16.83
CA PRO A 491 33.63 29.45 -17.76
C PRO A 491 33.45 29.83 -19.23
N SER A 492 34.27 29.19 -20.06
CA SER A 492 34.44 29.31 -21.50
C SER A 492 33.38 28.56 -22.32
N THR A 493 33.05 29.15 -23.47
CA THR A 493 32.28 28.56 -24.59
C THR A 493 33.14 27.71 -25.52
N THR A 494 32.61 26.60 -26.06
CA THR A 494 32.97 26.14 -27.42
C THR A 494 31.84 25.31 -28.04
N SER A 495 31.59 25.57 -29.32
CA SER A 495 30.61 25.00 -30.25
C SER A 495 31.23 24.01 -31.22
N THR A 496 30.49 22.97 -31.64
CA THR A 496 30.53 22.29 -32.97
C THR A 496 29.47 21.17 -32.95
N GLN A 497 28.73 20.77 -33.98
CA GLN A 497 28.49 21.19 -35.37
C GLN A 497 27.27 20.35 -35.83
N ALA A 498 26.44 20.87 -36.73
CA ALA A 498 25.28 20.19 -37.28
C ALA A 498 25.53 19.70 -38.72
N SER A 499 24.66 18.77 -39.16
CA SER A 499 24.06 18.58 -40.52
C SER A 499 24.18 17.13 -41.07
N PRO A 500 23.45 16.75 -42.16
CA PRO A 500 22.07 16.25 -42.10
C PRO A 500 21.85 14.99 -42.97
N ALA A 501 20.68 14.34 -42.93
CA ALA A 501 20.13 13.65 -44.10
C ALA A 501 18.66 13.22 -43.91
N THR A 502 17.92 13.44 -44.98
CA THR A 502 16.50 13.26 -45.30
C THR A 502 16.08 11.80 -45.53
N THR A 503 14.78 11.58 -45.30
CA THR A 503 13.92 10.44 -45.67
C THR A 503 13.93 10.14 -47.18
N PRO A 504 13.48 8.93 -47.60
CA PRO A 504 12.13 8.88 -48.16
C PRO A 504 11.29 7.65 -47.75
N ALA A 505 9.99 7.84 -47.89
CA ALA A 505 8.93 6.89 -47.64
C ALA A 505 8.84 5.78 -48.69
N GLU A 506 8.37 4.60 -48.29
CA GLU A 506 7.75 3.65 -49.21
C GLU A 506 6.47 3.05 -48.58
N LYS A 507 5.39 3.13 -49.37
CA LYS A 507 4.05 2.60 -49.10
C LYS A 507 4.10 1.07 -49.22
N ILE A 508 3.49 0.36 -48.27
CA ILE A 508 2.93 -0.96 -48.55
C ILE A 508 1.47 -0.99 -48.10
N GLU A 509 0.64 -1.27 -49.08
CA GLU A 509 -0.80 -1.39 -49.09
C GLU A 509 -1.17 -2.80 -48.64
N THR A 510 -2.05 -2.96 -47.65
CA THR A 510 -2.65 -4.25 -47.30
C THR A 510 -4.17 -4.11 -47.24
N LYS A 511 -4.86 -4.82 -48.14
CA LYS A 511 -6.29 -5.14 -48.09
C LYS A 511 -6.47 -6.61 -47.66
N PRO A 512 -7.66 -7.02 -47.20
CA PRO A 512 -7.80 -7.95 -46.10
C PRO A 512 -8.13 -9.37 -46.59
N GLN A 513 -7.75 -10.37 -45.81
CA GLN A 513 -8.22 -11.73 -46.00
C GLN A 513 -8.96 -12.21 -44.75
N ALA A 514 -10.19 -12.61 -44.98
CA ALA A 514 -11.12 -13.16 -44.02
C ALA A 514 -10.67 -14.55 -43.55
N SER A 515 -10.84 -14.82 -42.26
CA SER A 515 -11.06 -16.18 -41.77
C SER A 515 -12.13 -16.15 -40.69
N SER A 516 -13.25 -16.76 -41.05
CA SER A 516 -14.43 -17.08 -40.27
C SER A 516 -14.13 -18.00 -39.10
N THR A 517 -14.61 -17.67 -37.90
CA THR A 517 -15.08 -18.65 -36.93
C THR A 517 -16.35 -18.12 -36.26
N THR A 518 -17.43 -18.87 -36.48
CA THR A 518 -18.80 -18.71 -36.00
C THR A 518 -18.89 -18.67 -34.47
N PRO A 519 -19.70 -17.76 -33.87
CA PRO A 519 -20.08 -17.86 -32.46
C PRO A 519 -21.31 -18.76 -32.31
N LEU A 520 -21.26 -19.67 -31.33
CA LEU A 520 -22.39 -20.51 -30.97
C LEU A 520 -23.45 -19.67 -30.26
N GLN A 521 -24.64 -19.62 -30.85
CA GLN A 521 -25.88 -19.19 -30.18
C GLN A 521 -26.23 -20.17 -29.07
N THR A 522 -26.63 -19.65 -27.91
CA THR A 522 -27.84 -20.10 -27.19
C THR A 522 -28.36 -18.98 -26.28
N SER A 523 -29.50 -18.39 -26.67
CA SER A 523 -30.50 -17.84 -25.75
C SER A 523 -31.73 -18.75 -25.85
N PRO A 524 -32.56 -18.86 -24.79
CA PRO A 524 -33.74 -17.98 -24.71
C PRO A 524 -33.94 -17.41 -23.29
N SER A 525 -34.15 -16.10 -23.15
CA SER A 525 -35.46 -15.43 -22.99
C SER A 525 -36.29 -15.89 -21.78
N THR A 526 -36.41 -15.03 -20.77
CA THR A 526 -37.71 -14.66 -20.16
C THR A 526 -37.70 -13.22 -19.61
N THR A 527 -38.78 -12.50 -19.95
CA THR A 527 -39.19 -11.14 -19.61
C THR A 527 -39.39 -10.93 -18.09
N PRO A 528 -39.22 -9.70 -17.54
CA PRO A 528 -39.32 -9.45 -16.10
C PRO A 528 -40.77 -9.47 -15.59
N ALA A 529 -40.97 -10.14 -14.46
CA ALA A 529 -42.21 -10.11 -13.71
C ALA A 529 -42.24 -8.90 -12.76
N VAL A 530 -43.40 -8.25 -12.79
CA VAL A 530 -43.86 -7.16 -11.92
C VAL A 530 -43.74 -7.52 -10.44
N VAL A 531 -43.13 -6.65 -9.63
CA VAL A 531 -43.17 -6.71 -8.17
C VAL A 531 -44.34 -5.85 -7.69
N PRO A 532 -45.38 -6.38 -7.03
CA PRO A 532 -46.39 -5.54 -6.41
C PRO A 532 -45.93 -5.05 -5.03
N GLU A 533 -46.28 -3.79 -4.82
CA GLU A 533 -46.17 -2.95 -3.64
C GLU A 533 -46.75 -3.62 -2.38
N VAL A 534 -45.96 -3.70 -1.30
CA VAL A 534 -46.43 -4.15 0.03
C VAL A 534 -46.51 -2.94 0.95
N LYS A 535 -47.74 -2.59 1.37
CA LYS A 535 -48.03 -1.58 2.40
C LYS A 535 -47.59 -2.07 3.79
N PRO A 536 -47.16 -1.16 4.69
CA PRO A 536 -46.71 -1.53 6.03
C PRO A 536 -47.88 -1.86 6.95
N GLN A 537 -47.76 -2.98 7.68
CA GLN A 537 -48.69 -3.37 8.73
C GLN A 537 -48.07 -3.07 10.11
N ALA A 538 -48.91 -2.53 11.00
CA ALA A 538 -48.56 -1.98 12.29
C ALA A 538 -48.01 -3.00 13.31
N SER A 539 -47.11 -2.51 14.16
CA SER A 539 -46.56 -3.19 15.34
C SER A 539 -47.63 -3.51 16.40
N PRO A 540 -47.37 -4.54 17.22
CA PRO A 540 -47.76 -4.48 18.62
C PRO A 540 -46.53 -4.51 19.55
N THR A 541 -46.59 -3.63 20.53
CA THR A 541 -45.69 -3.46 21.67
C THR A 541 -45.67 -4.70 22.55
N SER A 542 -44.49 -5.12 23.00
CA SER A 542 -44.34 -6.01 24.16
C SER A 542 -43.00 -5.75 24.86
N THR A 543 -43.09 -5.14 26.03
CA THR A 543 -42.09 -5.11 27.09
C THR A 543 -41.91 -6.50 27.70
N LEU A 544 -40.66 -6.94 27.96
CA LEU A 544 -40.25 -7.54 29.24
C LEU A 544 -38.76 -7.96 29.25
N GLN A 545 -38.07 -7.40 30.26
CA GLN A 545 -37.06 -7.97 31.16
C GLN A 545 -35.85 -8.78 30.65
N ALA A 546 -34.69 -8.25 31.06
CA ALA A 546 -33.39 -8.89 31.08
C ALA A 546 -33.30 -10.03 32.13
N SER A 547 -32.50 -11.05 31.81
CA SER A 547 -31.85 -11.93 32.79
C SER A 547 -30.45 -12.33 32.27
N PRO A 548 -29.46 -12.55 33.17
CA PRO A 548 -28.06 -12.54 32.80
C PRO A 548 -27.48 -13.94 32.55
N ALA A 549 -26.27 -13.90 31.99
CA ALA A 549 -25.44 -14.99 31.47
C ALA A 549 -25.12 -16.13 32.45
N THR A 550 -24.96 -17.33 31.88
CA THR A 550 -24.34 -18.50 32.52
C THR A 550 -23.19 -19.02 31.66
N ALA A 551 -22.02 -19.18 32.28
CA ALA A 551 -20.81 -19.77 31.71
C ALA A 551 -20.92 -21.29 31.57
N PRO A 552 -20.16 -21.94 30.66
CA PRO A 552 -20.04 -23.40 30.63
C PRO A 552 -18.80 -23.88 31.38
N THR A 553 -19.01 -24.69 32.42
CA THR A 553 -18.01 -25.56 33.06
C THR A 553 -18.04 -26.96 32.45
N ALA A 554 -16.87 -27.51 32.13
CA ALA A 554 -16.65 -28.91 31.79
C ALA A 554 -16.86 -29.85 32.99
N PRO A 555 -17.07 -31.16 32.74
CA PRO A 555 -16.36 -32.13 33.57
C PRO A 555 -15.78 -33.35 32.82
N THR A 556 -14.55 -33.63 33.27
CA THR A 556 -13.78 -34.87 33.47
C THR A 556 -14.36 -36.27 33.17
N ALA A 557 -13.42 -37.04 32.59
CA ALA A 557 -13.18 -38.48 32.61
C ALA A 557 -13.87 -39.36 33.68
N ASN A 558 -14.22 -40.58 33.27
CA ASN A 558 -14.22 -41.73 34.17
C ASN A 558 -13.76 -43.02 33.47
N THR A 559 -12.94 -43.75 34.20
CA THR A 559 -12.29 -45.04 33.92
C THR A 559 -13.19 -46.24 34.25
N ALA A 560 -13.03 -47.36 33.52
CA ALA A 560 -13.15 -48.76 33.98
C ALA A 560 -13.21 -49.70 32.74
N SER A 561 -12.13 -50.42 32.40
CA SER A 561 -11.80 -51.80 32.80
C SER A 561 -12.71 -52.89 32.19
N GLY A 562 -12.12 -53.80 31.40
CA GLY A 562 -12.78 -55.03 30.96
C GLY A 562 -12.02 -55.82 29.90
N ASN A 563 -11.13 -56.71 30.35
CA ASN A 563 -10.41 -57.73 29.58
C ASN A 563 -11.33 -58.61 28.70
N SER A 564 -10.88 -58.98 27.50
CA SER A 564 -10.36 -60.34 27.19
C SER A 564 -10.45 -60.72 25.70
N SER A 565 -9.32 -61.20 25.20
CA SER A 565 -9.08 -62.27 24.21
C SER A 565 -9.77 -62.28 22.83
N ALA A 566 -8.91 -62.23 21.81
CA ALA A 566 -8.79 -63.13 20.62
C ALA A 566 -10.09 -63.66 19.99
N THR A 567 -10.31 -63.61 18.67
CA THR A 567 -9.51 -64.31 17.65
C THR A 567 -10.03 -63.90 16.25
N THR A 568 -9.13 -63.83 15.26
CA THR A 568 -9.28 -63.99 13.80
C THR A 568 -10.68 -64.05 13.15
N ALA A 569 -10.91 -63.23 12.11
CA ALA A 569 -11.11 -63.68 10.72
C ALA A 569 -11.67 -62.55 9.81
N GLN A 570 -10.93 -62.23 8.75
CA GLN A 570 -11.44 -61.72 7.47
C GLN A 570 -12.13 -62.89 6.70
N PRO A 571 -12.77 -62.71 5.52
CA PRO A 571 -13.22 -61.50 4.81
C PRO A 571 -14.63 -61.62 4.14
N ASN A 572 -14.97 -60.62 3.32
CA ASN A 572 -15.88 -60.61 2.17
C ASN A 572 -17.40 -60.47 2.40
N LYS A 573 -17.91 -59.26 2.15
CA LYS A 573 -18.61 -58.93 0.90
C LYS A 573 -18.67 -57.42 0.67
#